data_AF-A0A2E5AM13-F1
#
_entry.id   AF-A0A2E5AM13-F1
#
_cell.length_a   1.000
_cell.length_b   1.000
_cell.length_c   1.000
_cell.angle_alpha   90.00
_cell.angle_beta   90.00
_cell.angle_gamma   90.00
#
_symmetry.space_group_name_H-M   'P 1'
#
loop_
_entity.id
_entity.type
_entity.pdbx_description
1 polymer ?
#
loop_
_entity_poly.entity_id
_entity_poly.type
_entity_poly.pdbx_seq_one_letter_code
_entity_poly.pdbx_strand_id
1 'polypeptide(L)'
;MATKLNENTEVALPLRNIISMVAAASVATWAYFGIIERLNQIETNITMMEADLGQNTEFRIKWPRGEMGSLPADSEQFMLIEHLSNQLDDLSTLIDEGRAPYDQQQKLTLEFYEKRLSALEENLEKMRNGNH
;
A
#
# COMPACT_ATOMS: atom_id res chain seq x y z
N MET A 1 72.75 20.81 -29.59
CA MET A 1 73.38 21.40 -28.41
C MET A 1 72.37 21.26 -27.28
N ALA A 2 72.56 20.31 -26.36
CA ALA A 2 71.58 20.05 -25.30
C ALA A 2 71.71 21.12 -24.21
N THR A 3 70.67 21.93 -24.01
CA THR A 3 70.60 22.91 -22.94
C THR A 3 70.60 22.15 -21.61
N LYS A 4 71.70 22.23 -20.87
CA LYS A 4 71.79 21.72 -19.51
C LYS A 4 70.87 22.56 -18.63
N LEU A 5 69.74 21.99 -18.21
CA LEU A 5 68.87 22.61 -17.20
C LEU A 5 69.62 22.62 -15.87
N ASN A 6 69.85 23.81 -15.33
CA ASN A 6 70.50 24.02 -14.04
C ASN A 6 69.47 23.81 -12.92
N GLU A 7 69.67 22.78 -12.08
CA GLU A 7 68.81 22.42 -10.95
C GLU A 7 68.76 23.50 -9.84
N ASN A 8 69.68 24.47 -9.86
CA ASN A 8 69.73 25.61 -8.93
C ASN A 8 69.05 26.89 -9.45
N THR A 9 68.19 26.79 -10.47
CA THR A 9 67.39 27.94 -10.89
C THR A 9 66.26 28.13 -9.87
N GLU A 10 66.43 29.03 -8.90
CA GLU A 10 65.32 29.49 -8.06
C GLU A 10 64.28 30.13 -8.98
N VAL A 11 63.22 29.39 -9.28
CA VAL A 11 62.04 29.92 -9.96
C VAL A 11 61.33 30.83 -8.97
N ALA A 12 61.84 32.06 -8.84
CA ALA A 12 61.33 33.08 -7.94
C ALA A 12 60.02 33.66 -8.49
N LEU A 13 58.94 32.90 -8.39
CA LEU A 13 57.60 33.43 -8.62
C LEU A 13 57.17 34.23 -7.38
N PRO A 14 56.55 35.41 -7.57
CA PRO A 14 55.97 36.15 -6.46
C PRO A 14 54.98 35.27 -5.71
N LEU A 15 55.09 35.22 -4.38
CA LEU A 15 54.29 34.37 -3.50
C LEU A 15 52.78 34.57 -3.70
N ARG A 16 52.37 35.80 -4.07
CA ARG A 16 51.00 36.16 -4.47
C ARG A 16 50.48 35.38 -5.68
N ASN A 17 51.33 35.11 -6.68
CA ASN A 17 50.94 34.37 -7.88
C ASN A 17 50.78 32.88 -7.57
N ILE A 18 51.65 32.33 -6.72
CA ILE A 18 51.53 30.96 -6.23
C ILE A 18 50.22 30.81 -5.45
N ILE A 19 49.92 31.72 -4.53
CA ILE A 19 48.67 31.72 -3.76
C ILE A 19 47.45 31.83 -4.69
N SER A 20 47.48 32.71 -5.71
CA SER A 20 46.33 32.85 -6.62
C SER A 20 46.13 31.60 -7.48
N MET A 21 47.20 30.95 -7.91
CA MET A 21 47.11 29.69 -8.66
C MET A 21 46.53 28.57 -7.81
N VAL A 22 46.99 28.43 -6.55
CA VAL A 22 46.46 27.44 -5.62
C VAL A 22 44.98 27.71 -5.32
N ALA A 23 44.61 28.96 -5.02
CA ALA A 23 43.22 29.34 -4.78
C ALA A 23 42.32 29.06 -5.99
N ALA A 24 42.78 29.39 -7.21
CA ALA A 24 42.06 29.09 -8.44
C ALA A 24 41.89 27.57 -8.65
N ALA A 25 42.94 26.78 -8.42
CA ALA A 25 42.89 25.33 -8.53
C ALA A 25 41.93 24.71 -7.49
N SER A 26 41.92 25.21 -6.26
CA SER A 26 41.02 24.75 -5.20
C SER A 26 39.55 25.03 -5.55
N VAL A 27 39.21 26.23 -6.03
CA VAL A 27 37.85 26.57 -6.44
C VAL A 27 37.41 25.75 -7.65
N ALA A 28 38.28 25.57 -8.64
CA ALA A 28 38.00 24.75 -9.82
C ALA A 28 37.73 23.29 -9.43
N THR A 29 38.53 22.73 -8.53
CA THR A 29 38.37 21.36 -8.02
C THR A 29 37.06 21.21 -7.25
N TRP A 30 36.74 22.16 -6.37
CA TRP A 30 35.47 22.16 -5.63
C TRP A 30 34.25 22.22 -6.57
N ALA A 31 34.27 23.13 -7.56
CA ALA A 31 33.18 23.24 -8.53
C ALA A 31 33.03 21.97 -9.37
N TYR A 32 34.15 21.38 -9.81
CA TYR A 32 34.16 20.14 -10.58
C TYR A 32 33.54 18.97 -9.80
N PHE A 33 33.95 18.79 -8.54
CA PHE A 33 33.38 17.73 -7.69
C PHE A 33 31.88 17.95 -7.41
N GLY A 34 31.46 19.20 -7.16
CA GLY A 34 30.04 19.51 -6.96
C GLY A 34 29.17 19.20 -8.19
N ILE A 35 29.69 19.42 -9.40
CA ILE A 35 29.01 19.05 -10.64
C ILE A 35 28.94 17.53 -10.80
N ILE A 36 30.06 16.83 -10.58
CA ILE A 36 30.11 15.37 -10.71
C ILE A 36 29.17 14.68 -9.74
N GLU A 37 29.15 15.11 -8.47
CA GLU A 37 28.26 14.52 -7.48
C GLU A 37 26.78 14.62 -7.91
N ARG A 38 26.37 15.80 -8.38
CA ARG A 38 25.02 16.01 -8.92
C ARG A 38 24.74 15.17 -10.16
N LEU A 39 25.70 15.04 -11.05
CA LEU A 39 25.57 14.22 -12.25
C LEU A 39 25.37 12.75 -11.89
N ASN A 40 26.17 12.22 -10.96
CA ASN A 40 26.06 10.84 -10.50
C ASN A 40 24.70 10.55 -9.84
N GLN A 41 24.19 11.49 -9.04
CA GLN A 41 22.85 11.39 -8.44
C GLN A 41 21.76 11.35 -9.51
N ILE A 42 21.85 12.22 -10.52
CA ILE A 42 20.90 12.25 -11.64
C ILE A 42 20.96 10.94 -12.44
N GLU A 43 22.16 10.44 -12.75
CA GLU A 43 22.35 9.20 -13.50
C GLU A 43 21.78 7.99 -12.76
N THR A 44 21.98 7.92 -11.44
CA THR A 44 21.38 6.89 -10.59
C THR A 44 19.86 6.98 -10.61
N ASN A 45 19.30 8.19 -10.46
CA ASN A 45 17.86 8.40 -10.49
C ASN A 45 17.25 8.02 -11.84
N ILE A 46 17.90 8.36 -12.95
CA ILE A 46 17.45 7.98 -14.30
C ILE A 46 17.45 6.47 -14.45
N THR A 47 18.50 5.79 -13.98
CA THR A 47 18.61 4.33 -14.02
C THR A 47 17.47 3.66 -13.23
N MET A 48 17.17 4.17 -12.03
CA MET A 48 16.04 3.69 -11.23
C MET A 48 14.70 3.93 -11.94
N MET A 49 14.50 5.12 -12.52
CA MET A 49 13.29 5.45 -13.28
C MET A 49 13.10 4.55 -14.50
N GLU A 50 14.17 4.23 -15.23
CA GLU A 50 14.11 3.33 -16.38
C GLU A 50 13.73 1.91 -15.95
N ALA A 51 14.30 1.41 -14.85
CA ALA A 51 13.93 0.13 -14.27
C ALA A 51 12.45 0.09 -13.85
N ASP A 52 11.96 1.13 -13.18
CA ASP A 52 10.56 1.25 -12.76
C ASP A 52 9.60 1.25 -13.96
N LEU A 53 9.94 1.99 -15.03
CA LEU A 53 9.16 2.00 -16.27
C LEU A 53 9.14 0.63 -16.96
N GLY A 54 10.27 -0.07 -16.96
CA GLY A 54 10.38 -1.43 -17.49
C GLY A 54 9.49 -2.40 -16.72
N GLN A 55 9.61 -2.43 -15.40
CA GLN A 55 8.78 -3.28 -14.52
C GLN A 55 7.30 -2.92 -14.61
N ASN A 56 6.93 -1.63 -14.68
CA ASN A 56 5.54 -1.21 -14.85
C ASN A 56 4.97 -1.66 -16.19
N THR A 57 5.76 -1.55 -17.26
CA THR A 57 5.36 -2.02 -18.59
C THR A 57 5.16 -3.53 -18.57
N GLU A 58 6.07 -4.27 -17.94
CA GLU A 58 5.95 -5.72 -17.76
C GLU A 58 4.71 -6.09 -16.96
N PHE A 59 4.45 -5.43 -15.83
CA PHE A 59 3.25 -5.63 -15.01
C PHE A 59 1.99 -5.40 -15.84
N ARG A 60 1.85 -4.24 -16.48
CA ARG A 60 0.66 -3.89 -17.29
C ARG A 60 0.40 -4.88 -18.42
N ILE A 61 1.47 -5.46 -18.99
CA ILE A 61 1.40 -6.42 -20.08
C ILE A 61 1.05 -7.82 -19.55
N LYS A 62 1.81 -8.33 -18.59
CA LYS A 62 1.75 -9.72 -18.14
C LYS A 62 0.65 -9.98 -17.13
N TRP A 63 0.29 -8.99 -16.30
CA TRP A 63 -0.73 -9.13 -15.27
C TRP A 63 -2.11 -9.53 -15.84
N PRO A 64 -2.68 -8.82 -16.84
CA PRO A 64 -3.97 -9.21 -17.42
C PRO A 64 -3.93 -10.55 -18.17
N ARG A 65 -2.73 -11.04 -18.52
CA ARG A 65 -2.54 -12.30 -19.25
C ARG A 65 -2.31 -13.50 -18.32
N GLY A 66 -2.12 -13.27 -17.02
CA GLY A 66 -1.74 -14.32 -16.07
C GLY A 66 -0.30 -14.84 -16.25
N GLU A 67 0.53 -14.19 -17.05
CA GLU A 67 1.93 -14.61 -17.29
C GLU A 67 2.87 -14.29 -16.11
N MET A 68 2.40 -13.50 -15.14
CA MET A 68 3.14 -13.10 -13.94
C MET A 68 2.97 -14.08 -12.76
N GLY A 69 2.11 -15.10 -12.91
CA GLY A 69 1.70 -15.99 -11.82
C GLY A 69 0.81 -15.29 -10.80
N SER A 70 0.58 -15.93 -9.65
CA SER A 70 -0.16 -15.35 -8.53
C SER A 70 0.78 -14.50 -7.67
N LEU A 71 0.62 -13.18 -7.70
CA LEU A 71 1.31 -12.32 -6.73
C LEU A 71 0.83 -12.69 -5.32
N PRO A 72 1.68 -12.64 -4.28
CA PRO A 72 1.26 -13.00 -2.91
C PRO A 72 0.02 -12.25 -2.43
N ALA A 73 -0.08 -10.95 -2.75
CA ALA A 73 -1.24 -10.12 -2.43
C ALA A 73 -2.52 -10.55 -3.17
N ASP A 74 -2.39 -11.18 -4.34
CA ASP A 74 -3.51 -11.73 -5.10
C ASP A 74 -4.03 -13.01 -4.44
N SER A 75 -3.14 -13.89 -4.01
CA SER A 75 -3.50 -15.10 -3.27
C SER A 75 -4.25 -14.79 -1.97
N GLU A 76 -3.82 -13.76 -1.23
CA GLU A 76 -4.53 -13.28 -0.04
C GLU A 76 -5.90 -12.69 -0.40
N GLN A 77 -5.98 -11.89 -1.45
CA GLN A 77 -7.26 -11.34 -1.93
C GLN A 77 -8.23 -12.44 -2.36
N PHE A 78 -7.77 -13.45 -3.09
CA PHE A 78 -8.59 -14.60 -3.46
C PHE A 78 -9.13 -15.35 -2.24
N MET A 79 -8.31 -15.56 -1.21
CA MET A 79 -8.75 -16.18 0.05
C MET A 79 -9.83 -15.35 0.76
N LEU A 80 -9.68 -14.02 0.80
CA LEU A 80 -10.67 -13.12 1.38
C LEU A 80 -11.98 -13.12 0.57
N ILE A 81 -11.88 -13.12 -0.75
CA ILE A 81 -13.05 -13.17 -1.65
C ILE A 81 -13.80 -14.48 -1.47
N GLU A 82 -13.08 -15.61 -1.40
CA GLU A 82 -13.68 -16.92 -1.15
C GLU A 82 -14.38 -16.95 0.21
N HIS A 83 -13.73 -16.42 1.26
CA HIS A 83 -14.35 -16.32 2.57
C HIS A 83 -15.62 -15.46 2.56
N LEU A 84 -15.62 -14.31 1.88
CA LEU A 84 -16.79 -13.46 1.73
C LEU A 84 -17.90 -14.15 0.92
N SER A 85 -17.55 -14.87 -0.14
CA SER A 85 -18.50 -15.64 -0.94
C SER A 85 -19.22 -16.68 -0.09
N ASN A 86 -18.49 -17.42 0.75
CA ASN A 86 -19.07 -18.41 1.65
C ASN A 86 -20.00 -17.76 2.69
N GLN A 87 -19.60 -16.63 3.29
CA GLN A 87 -20.48 -15.89 4.20
C GLN A 87 -21.76 -15.40 3.53
N LEU A 88 -21.68 -14.99 2.26
CA LEU A 88 -22.82 -14.53 1.47
C LEU A 88 -23.77 -15.69 1.16
N ASP A 89 -23.24 -16.87 0.83
CA ASP A 89 -24.01 -18.09 0.59
C ASP A 89 -24.73 -18.58 1.87
N ASP A 90 -24.03 -18.58 3.02
CA ASP A 90 -24.62 -18.87 4.33
C ASP A 90 -25.77 -17.90 4.65
N LEU A 91 -25.56 -16.61 4.40
CA LEU A 91 -26.57 -15.58 4.62
C LEU A 91 -27.77 -15.75 3.67
N SER A 92 -27.53 -16.09 2.41
CA SER A 92 -28.60 -16.39 1.44
C SER A 92 -29.42 -17.59 1.90
N THR A 93 -28.75 -18.66 2.34
CA THR A 93 -29.42 -19.87 2.86
C THR A 93 -30.28 -19.55 4.08
N LEU A 94 -29.77 -18.75 5.02
CA LEU A 94 -30.55 -18.31 6.19
C LEU A 94 -31.78 -17.49 5.81
N ILE A 95 -31.68 -16.66 4.78
CA ILE A 95 -32.82 -15.89 4.25
C ILE A 95 -33.85 -16.81 3.61
N ASP A 96 -33.41 -17.73 2.75
CA ASP A 96 -34.30 -18.68 2.06
C ASP A 96 -35.02 -19.62 3.05
N GLU A 97 -34.36 -20.01 4.13
CA GLU A 97 -34.96 -20.78 5.23
C GLU A 97 -35.91 -19.94 6.12
N GLY A 98 -36.03 -18.62 5.91
CA GLY A 98 -36.78 -17.71 6.78
C GLY A 98 -36.22 -17.63 8.20
N ARG A 99 -34.91 -17.89 8.31
CA ARG A 99 -34.13 -17.96 9.56
C ARG A 99 -33.12 -16.82 9.63
N ALA A 100 -33.29 -15.77 8.86
CA ALA A 100 -32.49 -14.56 9.00
C ALA A 100 -32.55 -14.08 10.45
N PRO A 101 -31.46 -13.50 11.01
CA PRO A 101 -31.41 -13.11 12.42
C PRO A 101 -32.59 -12.23 12.86
N TYR A 102 -33.02 -11.30 11.99
CA TYR A 102 -34.17 -10.43 12.24
C TYR A 102 -35.50 -11.20 12.22
N ASP A 103 -35.66 -12.20 11.35
CA ASP A 103 -36.89 -13.01 11.27
C ASP A 103 -37.03 -13.93 12.48
N GLN A 104 -35.92 -14.49 12.96
CA GLN A 104 -35.91 -15.29 14.18
C GLN A 104 -36.31 -14.46 15.41
N GLN A 105 -35.79 -13.23 15.51
CA GLN A 105 -36.18 -12.30 16.58
C GLN A 105 -37.66 -11.95 16.49
N GLN A 106 -38.16 -11.60 15.30
CA GLN A 106 -39.59 -11.31 15.10
C GLN A 106 -40.46 -12.50 15.48
N LYS A 107 -40.11 -13.72 15.04
CA LYS A 107 -40.81 -14.95 15.41
C LYS A 107 -40.89 -15.14 16.93
N LEU A 108 -39.78 -14.95 17.65
CA LEU A 108 -39.75 -15.05 19.11
C LEU A 108 -40.63 -13.98 19.78
N THR A 109 -40.63 -12.75 19.28
CA THR A 109 -41.51 -11.69 19.80
C THR A 109 -42.98 -11.98 19.57
N LEU A 110 -43.35 -12.51 18.40
CA LEU A 110 -44.71 -12.92 18.08
C LEU A 110 -45.17 -14.07 18.98
N GLU A 111 -44.34 -15.09 19.19
CA GLU A 111 -44.63 -16.21 20.10
C GLU A 111 -44.81 -15.74 21.55
N PHE A 112 -44.02 -14.75 21.99
CA PHE A 112 -44.19 -14.15 23.30
C PHE A 112 -45.52 -13.39 23.43
N TYR A 113 -45.92 -12.63 22.41
CA TYR A 113 -47.23 -11.97 22.39
C TYR A 113 -48.39 -12.96 22.35
N GLU A 114 -48.29 -14.02 21.56
CA GLU A 114 -49.28 -15.10 21.47
C GLU A 114 -49.52 -15.72 22.85
N LYS A 115 -48.47 -16.15 23.55
CA LYS A 115 -48.58 -16.71 24.92
C LYS A 115 -49.27 -15.78 25.89
N ARG A 116 -48.96 -14.47 25.81
CA ARG A 116 -49.60 -13.46 26.67
C ARG A 116 -51.07 -13.25 26.31
N LEU A 117 -51.40 -13.28 25.02
CA LEU A 117 -52.77 -13.14 24.55
C LEU A 117 -53.61 -14.34 24.99
N SER A 118 -53.13 -15.57 24.81
CA SER A 118 -53.83 -16.78 25.26
C SER A 118 -54.06 -16.79 26.76
N ALA A 119 -53.07 -16.35 27.56
CA ALA A 119 -53.25 -16.22 29.00
C ALA A 119 -54.30 -15.15 29.38
N LEU A 120 -54.36 -14.04 28.64
CA LEU A 120 -55.40 -13.02 28.82
C LEU A 120 -56.79 -13.56 28.45
N GLU A 121 -56.90 -14.30 27.34
CA GLU A 121 -58.15 -14.94 26.90
C GLU A 121 -58.65 -15.95 27.92
N GLU A 122 -57.78 -16.82 28.43
CA GLU A 122 -58.14 -17.81 29.46
C GLU A 122 -58.64 -17.11 30.74
N ASN A 123 -57.98 -16.03 31.16
CA ASN A 123 -58.41 -15.24 32.31
C ASN A 123 -59.74 -14.52 32.07
N LEU A 124 -59.95 -13.98 30.87
CA LEU A 124 -61.22 -13.38 30.47
C LEU A 124 -62.34 -14.42 30.49
N GLU A 125 -62.07 -15.64 30.03
CA GLU A 125 -63.05 -16.73 30.00
C GLU A 125 -63.41 -17.22 31.41
N LYS A 126 -62.43 -17.27 32.32
CA LYS A 126 -62.68 -17.50 33.76
C LYS A 126 -63.55 -16.40 34.37
N MET A 127 -63.32 -15.12 34.03
CA MET A 127 -64.18 -14.02 34.48
C MET A 127 -65.58 -14.07 33.86
N ARG A 128 -65.70 -14.48 32.60
CA ARG A 128 -66.99 -14.64 31.91
C ARG A 128 -67.83 -15.77 32.50
N ASN A 129 -67.19 -16.89 32.83
CA ASN A 129 -67.85 -18.07 33.36
C ASN A 129 -68.04 -18.00 34.90
N GLY A 130 -67.34 -17.08 35.57
CA GLY A 130 -67.41 -16.84 37.02
C GLY A 130 -68.05 -15.50 37.35
N ASN A 131 -69.36 -15.37 37.07
CA ASN A 131 -70.24 -14.42 37.74
C ASN A 131 -71.65 -15.02 37.96
N HIS A 132 -71.67 -16.31 38.31
CA HIS A 132 -72.64 -16.99 39.17
C HIS A 132 -71.89 -18.02 40.00
#